data_AF-A0A259ICK7-F1
#
_entry.id   AF-A0A259ICK7-F1
#
_cell.length_a   1.000
_cell.length_b   1.000
_cell.length_c   1.000
_cell.angle_alpha   90.00
_cell.angle_beta   90.00
_cell.angle_gamma   90.00
#
_symmetry.space_group_name_H-M   'P 1'
#
loop_
_entity.id
_entity.type
_entity.pdbx_description
1 polymer ?
#
loop_
_entity_poly.entity_id
_entity_poly.type
_entity_poly.pdbx_seq_one_letter_code
_entity_poly.pdbx_strand_id
1 'polypeptide(L)'
;MRLDTSYVSTYGPTLSEQSSGTYNAGNTMLTVWGNHPSILKNWEGTLGGRVIFPFGNNGQWAVGPQIGTVYVPTKDNSSRLSDFSPLLRYMYGFDSKGNSLANNPNQPPLARNLNIFPTLGFNVFPNTQIRLWDENGIVWNTGGGGGWFVPLDAMVTHRLNKHFLFAVGASKQVVESYSVYDWSFYGKLSFNF
;
A
#
# COMPACT_ATOMS: atom_id res chain seq x y z
N MET A 1 -13.68 -14.16 -0.55
CA MET A 1 -12.85 -13.72 -1.68
C MET A 1 -13.15 -12.27 -1.94
N ARG A 2 -12.14 -11.41 -2.12
CA ARG A 2 -12.29 -9.98 -2.42
C ARG A 2 -11.44 -9.60 -3.64
N LEU A 3 -11.99 -8.71 -4.46
CA LEU A 3 -11.37 -8.16 -5.66
C LEU A 3 -11.27 -6.65 -5.51
N ASP A 4 -10.06 -6.11 -5.63
CA ASP A 4 -9.81 -4.66 -5.54
C ASP A 4 -9.13 -4.17 -6.82
N THR A 5 -9.64 -3.10 -7.42
CA THR A 5 -9.02 -2.41 -8.55
C THR A 5 -8.74 -0.96 -8.18
N SER A 6 -7.60 -0.41 -8.61
CA SER A 6 -7.33 1.01 -8.45
C SER A 6 -6.55 1.59 -9.62
N TYR A 7 -6.71 2.90 -9.80
CA TYR A 7 -6.04 3.72 -10.79
C TYR A 7 -5.38 4.88 -10.04
N VAL A 8 -4.04 4.97 -10.10
CA VAL A 8 -3.27 5.96 -9.34
C VAL A 8 -2.45 6.80 -10.29
N SER A 9 -2.87 8.04 -10.55
CA SER A 9 -2.12 8.99 -11.39
C SER A 9 -1.42 10.04 -10.51
N THR A 10 -0.18 10.36 -10.87
CA THR A 10 0.60 11.41 -10.20
C THR A 10 0.48 12.69 -11.00
N TYR A 11 0.11 13.78 -10.32
CA TYR A 11 0.05 15.11 -10.89
C TYR A 11 1.03 16.03 -10.15
N GLY A 12 1.88 16.72 -10.90
CA GLY A 12 2.90 17.61 -10.36
C GLY A 12 4.33 17.10 -10.57
N PRO A 13 5.33 17.93 -10.24
CA PRO A 13 6.73 17.60 -10.47
C PRO A 13 7.21 16.55 -9.45
N THR A 14 7.69 15.41 -9.93
CA THR A 14 8.33 14.36 -9.12
C THR A 14 9.85 14.54 -8.99
N LEU A 15 10.43 15.41 -9.81
CA LEU A 15 11.83 15.83 -9.78
C LEU A 15 11.89 17.35 -9.85
N SER A 16 12.94 17.95 -9.27
CA SER A 16 13.18 19.40 -9.27
C SER A 16 13.21 20.03 -10.68
N GLU A 17 13.45 19.21 -11.70
CA GLU A 17 13.56 19.58 -13.11
C GLU A 17 12.22 19.48 -13.87
N GLN A 18 11.16 18.97 -13.25
CA GLN A 18 9.84 18.86 -13.88
C GLN A 18 9.01 20.14 -13.68
N SER A 19 8.31 20.55 -14.75
CA SER A 19 7.34 21.64 -14.70
C SER A 19 6.02 21.19 -14.06
N SER A 20 5.34 22.10 -13.36
CA SER A 20 4.01 21.89 -12.79
C SER A 20 2.94 21.77 -13.89
N GLY A 21 2.88 20.60 -14.51
CA GLY A 21 1.91 20.31 -15.59
C GLY A 21 2.04 18.93 -16.23
N THR A 22 3.05 18.13 -15.88
CA THR A 22 3.19 16.77 -16.39
C THR A 22 2.22 15.82 -15.70
N TYR A 23 1.23 15.36 -16.46
CA TYR A 23 0.37 14.23 -16.12
C TYR A 23 1.08 12.93 -16.52
N ASN A 24 1.30 12.04 -15.56
CA ASN A 24 1.68 10.66 -15.86
C ASN A 24 0.46 9.76 -15.72
N ALA A 25 0.19 8.97 -16.77
CA ALA A 25 -0.86 7.96 -16.73
C ALA A 25 -0.61 7.05 -15.53
N GLY A 26 -1.67 6.80 -14.77
CA GLY A 26 -1.55 6.10 -13.50
C GLY A 26 -1.35 4.60 -13.61
N ASN A 27 -0.73 4.01 -12.59
CA ASN A 27 -0.64 2.56 -12.46
C ASN A 27 -2.04 1.99 -12.23
N THR A 28 -2.45 1.08 -13.11
CA THR A 28 -3.65 0.25 -12.88
C THR A 28 -3.21 -1.01 -12.14
N MET A 29 -3.93 -1.39 -11.08
CA MET A 29 -3.63 -2.61 -10.33
C MET A 29 -4.88 -3.40 -10.00
N LEU A 30 -4.72 -4.72 -9.96
CA LEU A 30 -5.72 -5.69 -9.54
C LEU A 30 -5.19 -6.49 -8.35
N THR A 31 -5.94 -6.55 -7.26
CA THR A 31 -5.59 -7.40 -6.11
C THR A 31 -6.69 -8.44 -5.88
N VAL A 32 -6.28 -9.70 -5.79
CA VAL A 32 -7.14 -10.85 -5.48
C VAL A 32 -6.65 -11.45 -4.17
N TRP A 33 -7.55 -11.65 -3.22
CA TRP A 33 -7.19 -12.28 -1.95
C TRP A 33 -8.35 -13.06 -1.32
N GLY A 34 -7.95 -14.10 -0.59
CA GLY A 34 -8.81 -14.96 0.19
C GLY A 34 -8.47 -14.85 1.67
N ASN A 35 -9.51 -14.89 2.50
CA ASN A 35 -9.38 -14.93 3.96
C ASN A 35 -9.81 -16.30 4.43
N HIS A 36 -8.98 -16.93 5.26
CA HIS A 36 -9.36 -18.11 6.00
C HIS A 36 -9.66 -17.68 7.44
N PRO A 37 -10.91 -17.82 7.92
CA PRO A 37 -11.24 -17.48 9.29
C PRO A 37 -10.52 -18.43 10.25
N SER A 38 -10.15 -17.93 11.43
CA SER A 38 -9.74 -18.76 12.56
C SER A 38 -8.57 -19.72 12.28
N ILE A 39 -7.50 -19.26 11.61
CA ILE A 39 -6.25 -20.04 11.52
C ILE A 39 -5.71 -20.33 12.92
N LEU A 40 -5.83 -19.35 13.82
CA LEU A 40 -5.64 -19.50 15.26
C LEU A 40 -6.75 -18.75 15.99
N LYS A 41 -6.91 -18.97 17.31
CA LYS A 41 -7.91 -18.23 18.11
C LYS A 41 -7.67 -16.72 17.95
N ASN A 42 -8.69 -15.99 17.50
CA ASN A 42 -8.66 -14.54 17.24
C ASN A 42 -7.75 -14.10 16.08
N TRP A 43 -7.22 -15.04 15.28
CA TRP A 43 -6.39 -14.75 14.12
C TRP A 43 -7.02 -15.28 12.84
N GLU A 44 -7.20 -14.39 11.88
CA GLU A 44 -7.53 -14.74 10.52
C GLU A 44 -6.27 -14.71 9.66
N GLY A 45 -6.18 -15.60 8.68
CA GLY A 45 -5.10 -15.55 7.69
C GLY A 45 -5.60 -15.06 6.36
N THR A 46 -4.73 -14.34 5.67
CA THR A 46 -5.00 -13.73 4.37
C THR A 46 -3.89 -14.14 3.41
N LEU A 47 -4.27 -14.62 2.22
CA LEU A 47 -3.35 -14.96 1.15
C LEU A 47 -3.90 -14.40 -0.16
N GLY A 48 -3.04 -13.82 -0.97
CA GLY A 48 -3.45 -13.27 -2.25
C GLY A 48 -2.30 -12.82 -3.11
N GLY A 49 -2.63 -12.04 -4.13
CA GLY A 49 -1.66 -11.44 -5.01
C GLY A 49 -2.18 -10.16 -5.64
N ARG A 50 -1.25 -9.26 -5.96
CA ARG A 50 -1.49 -8.07 -6.74
C ARG A 50 -0.85 -8.21 -8.12
N VAL A 51 -1.50 -7.70 -9.15
CA VAL A 51 -0.95 -7.51 -10.49
C VAL A 51 -0.99 -6.02 -10.80
N ILE A 52 0.12 -5.48 -11.27
CA ILE A 52 0.23 -4.12 -11.79
C ILE A 52 0.36 -4.24 -13.31
N PHE A 53 -0.56 -3.56 -13.99
CA PHE A 53 -0.57 -3.47 -15.43
C PHE A 53 0.47 -2.45 -15.91
N PRO A 54 1.01 -2.61 -17.13
CA PRO A 54 2.10 -1.79 -17.65
C PRO A 54 1.68 -0.36 -18.01
N PHE A 55 0.37 -0.06 -17.92
CA PHE A 55 -0.15 1.30 -18.09
C PHE A 55 0.39 2.17 -16.95
N GLY A 56 1.16 3.21 -17.26
CA GLY A 56 1.74 4.11 -16.26
C GLY A 56 2.99 3.61 -15.54
N ASN A 57 3.20 2.29 -15.44
CA ASN A 57 4.31 1.70 -14.69
C ASN A 57 5.59 1.60 -15.52
N ASN A 58 5.93 2.66 -16.25
CA ASN A 58 7.01 2.68 -17.25
C ASN A 58 6.96 1.51 -18.25
N GLY A 59 5.76 1.03 -18.61
CA GLY A 59 5.58 -0.12 -19.51
C GLY A 59 5.84 -1.48 -18.86
N GLN A 60 6.08 -1.52 -17.54
CA GLN A 60 6.47 -2.73 -16.82
C GLN A 60 5.27 -3.45 -16.20
N TRP A 61 5.13 -4.75 -16.45
CA TRP A 61 4.24 -5.62 -15.67
C TRP A 61 4.86 -5.91 -14.30
N ALA A 62 4.07 -5.97 -13.24
CA ALA A 62 4.55 -6.49 -11.96
C ALA A 62 3.53 -7.38 -11.27
N VAL A 63 4.00 -8.39 -10.54
CA VAL A 63 3.18 -9.22 -9.67
C VAL A 63 3.67 -9.10 -8.25
N GLY A 64 2.75 -9.24 -7.31
CA GLY A 64 3.00 -9.08 -5.89
C GLY A 64 2.25 -10.10 -5.07
N PRO A 65 2.76 -11.35 -4.92
CA PRO A 65 2.21 -12.26 -3.92
C PRO A 65 2.21 -11.56 -2.55
N GLN A 66 1.11 -11.75 -1.82
CA GLN A 66 0.92 -11.17 -0.50
C GLN A 66 0.41 -12.21 0.49
N ILE A 67 0.89 -12.09 1.72
CA ILE A 67 0.46 -12.87 2.86
C ILE A 67 0.25 -11.91 4.02
N GLY A 68 -0.78 -12.13 4.81
CA GLY A 68 -1.03 -11.34 5.99
C GLY A 68 -1.87 -12.11 6.98
N THR A 69 -1.99 -11.55 8.17
CA THR A 69 -2.86 -12.07 9.21
C THR A 69 -3.61 -10.91 9.84
N VAL A 70 -4.75 -11.20 10.46
CA VAL A 70 -5.56 -10.21 11.17
C VAL A 70 -5.85 -10.76 12.55
N TYR A 71 -5.30 -10.10 13.55
CA TYR A 71 -5.63 -10.34 14.94
C TYR A 71 -6.76 -9.40 15.37
N VAL A 72 -7.88 -9.98 15.82
CA VAL A 72 -9.00 -9.22 16.38
C VAL A 72 -9.09 -9.53 17.88
N PRO A 73 -8.68 -8.61 18.78
CA PRO A 73 -8.76 -8.85 20.21
C PRO A 73 -10.19 -9.14 20.65
N THR A 74 -10.34 -10.03 21.64
CA THR A 74 -11.62 -10.23 22.31
C THR A 74 -12.08 -8.91 22.94
N LYS A 75 -13.38 -8.59 22.80
CA LYS A 75 -14.01 -7.39 23.35
C LYS A 75 -14.01 -7.44 24.89
N ASP A 76 -12.86 -7.24 25.50
CA ASP A 76 -12.79 -6.77 26.88
C ASP A 76 -12.83 -5.23 26.86
N ASN A 77 -13.62 -4.69 27.78
CA ASN A 77 -14.00 -3.27 27.83
C ASN A 77 -12.83 -2.29 28.03
N SER A 78 -11.60 -2.80 28.20
CA SER A 78 -10.36 -2.04 28.44
C SER A 78 -9.44 -1.95 27.22
N SER A 79 -9.61 -2.80 26.20
CA SER A 79 -8.70 -2.82 25.04
C SER A 79 -9.12 -1.79 24.00
N ARG A 80 -8.30 -0.74 23.84
CA ARG A 80 -8.45 0.22 22.74
C ARG A 80 -7.97 -0.31 21.39
N LEU A 81 -7.23 -1.43 21.38
CA LEU A 81 -6.79 -2.08 20.15
C LEU A 81 -8.00 -2.67 19.44
N SER A 82 -8.23 -2.26 18.19
CA SER A 82 -9.30 -2.79 17.36
C SER A 82 -8.85 -4.00 16.56
N ASP A 83 -7.63 -3.95 16.02
CA ASP A 83 -7.04 -5.00 15.21
C ASP A 83 -5.53 -4.79 15.06
N PHE A 84 -4.81 -5.89 14.84
CA PHE A 84 -3.44 -5.88 14.34
C PHE A 84 -3.40 -6.72 13.07
N SER A 85 -3.11 -6.08 11.94
CA SER A 85 -3.29 -6.64 10.60
C SER A 85 -1.99 -6.58 9.79
N PRO A 86 -0.94 -7.32 10.17
CA PRO A 86 0.32 -7.32 9.43
C PRO A 86 0.14 -7.92 8.03
N LEU A 87 0.69 -7.25 7.02
CA LEU A 87 0.72 -7.73 5.63
C LEU A 87 2.11 -7.57 5.03
N LEU A 88 2.57 -8.62 4.37
CA LEU A 88 3.78 -8.65 3.57
C LEU A 88 3.41 -8.83 2.11
N ARG A 89 4.01 -8.03 1.23
CA ARG A 89 3.85 -8.15 -0.23
C ARG A 89 5.19 -7.96 -0.92
N TYR A 90 5.64 -8.97 -1.65
CA TYR A 90 6.87 -8.87 -2.44
C TYR A 90 6.54 -8.60 -3.91
N MET A 91 6.86 -7.41 -4.42
CA MET A 91 6.65 -7.05 -5.81
C MET A 91 7.82 -7.49 -6.68
N TYR A 92 7.48 -8.11 -7.80
CA TYR A 92 8.37 -8.57 -8.84
C TYR A 92 7.88 -8.08 -10.20
N GLY A 93 8.59 -7.10 -10.77
CA GLY A 93 8.40 -6.61 -12.12
C GLY A 93 9.10 -7.45 -13.21
N PHE A 94 8.49 -7.53 -14.38
CA PHE A 94 8.97 -8.27 -15.54
C PHE A 94 9.48 -7.31 -16.60
N ASP A 95 10.51 -7.74 -17.33
CA ASP A 95 10.96 -6.99 -18.50
C ASP A 95 10.00 -7.22 -19.67
N SER A 96 9.86 -6.21 -20.53
CA SER A 96 9.12 -6.38 -21.79
C SER A 96 9.98 -7.16 -22.79
N LYS A 97 9.34 -7.92 -23.68
CA LYS A 97 10.07 -8.80 -24.62
C LYS A 97 11.02 -7.98 -25.49
N GLY A 98 12.33 -8.29 -25.43
CA GLY A 98 13.38 -7.61 -26.21
C GLY A 98 13.99 -6.39 -25.53
N ASN A 99 13.41 -5.95 -24.41
CA ASN A 99 13.97 -4.93 -23.54
C ASN A 99 14.95 -5.62 -22.58
N SER A 100 16.17 -5.11 -22.56
CA SER A 100 17.26 -5.56 -21.69
C SER A 100 18.24 -4.41 -21.55
N LEU A 101 19.06 -4.39 -20.50
CA LEU A 101 20.09 -3.35 -20.35
C LEU A 101 21.07 -3.29 -21.54
N ALA A 102 21.22 -4.38 -22.30
CA ALA A 102 22.04 -4.43 -23.50
C ALA A 102 21.37 -3.77 -24.72
N ASN A 103 20.03 -3.80 -24.81
CA ASN A 103 19.28 -3.25 -25.96
C ASN A 103 18.68 -1.87 -25.65
N ASN A 104 18.40 -1.59 -24.39
CA ASN A 104 17.85 -0.32 -23.90
C ASN A 104 18.54 0.05 -22.58
N PRO A 105 19.72 0.71 -22.65
CA PRO A 105 20.49 1.08 -21.46
C PRO A 105 19.75 2.02 -20.51
N ASN A 106 18.75 2.76 -21.01
CA ASN A 106 17.96 3.72 -20.25
C ASN A 106 16.66 3.11 -19.70
N GLN A 107 16.50 1.78 -19.75
CA GLN A 107 15.29 1.16 -19.22
C GLN A 107 15.14 1.42 -17.71
N PRO A 108 13.92 1.70 -17.23
CA PRO A 108 13.68 1.90 -15.81
C PRO A 108 14.06 0.66 -15.00
N PRO A 109 14.56 0.83 -13.76
CA PRO A 109 14.87 -0.29 -12.89
C PRO A 109 13.63 -1.17 -12.65
N LEU A 110 13.80 -2.49 -12.70
CA LEU A 110 12.67 -3.40 -12.52
C LEU A 110 12.14 -3.30 -11.07
N ALA A 111 10.81 -3.29 -10.90
CA ALA A 111 10.21 -3.35 -9.57
C ALA A 111 10.70 -4.59 -8.79
N ARG A 112 11.46 -4.37 -7.74
CA ARG A 112 11.90 -5.38 -6.78
C ARG A 112 11.77 -4.77 -5.41
N ASN A 113 10.62 -4.95 -4.78
CA ASN A 113 10.43 -4.39 -3.45
C ASN A 113 9.62 -5.29 -2.53
N LEU A 114 10.00 -5.29 -1.26
CA LEU A 114 9.23 -5.92 -0.19
C LEU A 114 8.48 -4.81 0.55
N ASN A 115 7.16 -4.88 0.49
CA ASN A 115 6.28 -3.97 1.22
C ASN A 115 5.80 -4.66 2.49
N ILE A 116 5.88 -3.95 3.60
CA ILE A 116 5.58 -4.42 4.95
C ILE A 116 4.62 -3.43 5.59
N PHE A 117 3.40 -3.88 5.89
CA PHE A 117 2.36 -3.08 6.50
C PHE A 117 2.06 -3.66 7.88
N PRO A 118 2.72 -3.19 8.95
CA PRO A 118 2.48 -3.63 10.33
C PRO A 118 1.23 -2.93 10.90
N THR A 119 0.09 -3.10 10.23
CA THR A 119 -1.07 -2.25 10.45
C THR A 119 -1.64 -2.40 11.86
N LEU A 120 -1.77 -1.29 12.59
CA LEU A 120 -2.33 -1.27 13.95
C LEU A 120 -3.56 -0.38 13.99
N GLY A 121 -4.69 -0.92 14.44
CA GLY A 121 -5.93 -0.18 14.61
C GLY A 121 -6.25 0.08 16.08
N PHE A 122 -6.70 1.30 16.39
CA PHE A 122 -7.15 1.71 17.72
C PHE A 122 -8.51 2.39 17.64
N ASN A 123 -9.47 1.93 18.43
CA ASN A 123 -10.75 2.60 18.59
C ASN A 123 -10.59 3.75 19.59
N VAL A 124 -10.82 4.97 19.13
CA VAL A 124 -10.84 6.18 19.98
C VAL A 124 -12.25 6.46 20.46
N PHE A 125 -13.23 6.28 19.56
CA PHE A 125 -14.66 6.39 19.82
C PHE A 125 -15.38 5.23 19.12
N PRO A 126 -16.66 4.94 19.44
CA PRO A 126 -17.40 3.85 18.80
C PRO A 126 -17.42 3.89 17.26
N ASN A 127 -17.35 5.10 16.68
CA ASN A 127 -17.38 5.32 15.24
C ASN A 127 -16.06 5.89 14.69
N THR A 128 -15.02 6.04 15.52
CA THR A 128 -13.74 6.65 15.13
C THR A 128 -12.59 5.73 15.49
N GLN A 129 -11.80 5.40 14.47
CA GLN A 129 -10.63 4.54 14.58
C GLN A 129 -9.39 5.29 14.08
N ILE A 130 -8.26 5.09 14.73
CA ILE A 130 -6.95 5.48 14.21
C ILE A 130 -6.27 4.21 13.73
N ARG A 131 -5.74 4.22 12.50
CA ARG A 131 -4.96 3.12 11.94
C ARG A 131 -3.56 3.62 11.61
N LEU A 132 -2.55 2.86 11.98
CA LEU A 132 -1.15 3.14 11.67
C LEU A 132 -0.69 2.19 10.56
N TRP A 133 0.11 2.70 9.61
CA TRP A 133 0.63 1.94 8.47
C TRP A 133 -0.43 1.24 7.61
N ASP A 134 -1.61 1.85 7.48
CA ASP A 134 -2.73 1.26 6.72
C ASP A 134 -2.58 1.50 5.22
N GLU A 135 -2.10 2.69 4.82
CA GLU A 135 -1.94 3.05 3.41
C GLU A 135 -0.47 3.12 2.99
N ASN A 136 0.43 3.59 3.87
CA ASN A 136 1.87 3.65 3.57
C ASN A 136 2.68 2.74 4.50
N GLY A 137 3.14 1.62 3.94
CA GLY A 137 3.97 0.64 4.64
C GLY A 137 5.46 0.89 4.46
N ILE A 138 6.25 0.13 5.21
CA ILE A 138 7.70 0.06 5.06
C ILE A 138 8.03 -0.64 3.74
N VAL A 139 8.99 -0.10 3.00
CA VAL A 139 9.42 -0.66 1.71
C VAL A 139 10.92 -0.89 1.74
N TRP A 140 11.32 -2.11 1.39
CA TRP A 140 12.70 -2.42 1.04
C TRP A 140 12.79 -2.56 -0.48
N ASN A 141 13.50 -1.64 -1.14
CA ASN A 141 13.68 -1.65 -2.58
C ASN A 141 15.06 -2.24 -2.94
N THR A 142 15.11 -3.23 -3.83
CA THR A 142 16.35 -3.83 -4.35
C THR A 142 16.54 -3.61 -5.85
N GLY A 143 15.62 -2.92 -6.53
CA GLY A 143 15.57 -2.84 -7.99
C GLY A 143 16.60 -1.90 -8.64
N GLY A 144 17.23 -0.98 -7.90
CA GLY A 144 18.07 0.07 -8.48
C GLY A 144 19.06 0.75 -7.53
N GLY A 145 19.56 0.03 -6.51
CA GLY A 145 20.56 0.57 -5.57
C GLY A 145 20.44 0.04 -4.15
N GLY A 146 19.31 -0.57 -3.78
CA GLY A 146 19.08 -1.04 -2.41
C GLY A 146 18.71 0.12 -1.48
N GLY A 147 17.61 -0.01 -0.72
CA GLY A 147 17.30 1.01 0.27
C GLY A 147 15.99 0.78 1.01
N TRP A 148 15.99 1.19 2.27
CA TRP A 148 14.81 1.22 3.12
C TRP A 148 14.10 2.55 2.96
N PHE A 149 12.79 2.44 2.81
CA PHE A 149 11.84 3.51 3.01
C PHE A 149 10.99 3.12 4.22
N VAL A 150 11.14 3.86 5.31
CA VAL A 150 10.36 3.63 6.54
C VAL A 150 9.52 4.88 6.78
N PRO A 151 8.20 4.82 6.54
CA PRO A 151 7.31 5.90 6.88
C PRO A 151 6.80 5.76 8.33
N LEU A 152 6.44 6.89 8.93
CA LEU A 152 5.46 6.95 9.99
C LEU A 152 4.13 7.36 9.33
N ASP A 153 3.17 6.45 9.32
CA ASP A 153 1.88 6.60 8.65
C ASP A 153 0.75 6.47 9.67
N ALA A 154 -0.17 7.43 9.65
CA ALA A 154 -1.34 7.41 10.51
C ALA A 154 -2.56 7.94 9.75
N MET A 155 -3.68 7.23 9.89
CA MET A 155 -4.96 7.57 9.30
C MET A 155 -6.06 7.55 10.35
N VAL A 156 -6.84 8.62 10.41
CA VAL A 156 -8.06 8.69 11.20
C VAL A 156 -9.22 8.32 10.29
N THR A 157 -9.99 7.33 10.71
CA THR A 157 -11.20 6.86 10.01
C THR A 157 -12.42 7.14 10.86
N HIS A 158 -13.44 7.73 10.26
CA HIS A 158 -14.71 8.00 10.93
C HIS A 158 -15.89 7.53 10.08
N ARG A 159 -16.79 6.79 10.72
CA ARG A 159 -17.99 6.26 10.09
C ARG A 159 -19.19 7.16 10.42
N LEU A 160 -19.71 7.87 9.42
CA LEU A 160 -20.90 8.71 9.61
C LEU A 160 -22.17 7.85 9.74
N ASN A 161 -22.25 6.78 8.95
CA ASN A 161 -23.36 5.82 9.00
C ASN A 161 -22.92 4.46 8.44
N LYS A 162 -23.83 3.50 8.35
CA LYS A 162 -23.50 2.15 7.85
C LYS A 162 -22.96 2.15 6.42
N HIS A 163 -23.36 3.12 5.61
CA HIS A 163 -23.05 3.23 4.19
C HIS A 163 -21.85 4.12 3.88
N PHE A 164 -21.51 5.07 4.76
CA PHE A 164 -20.51 6.10 4.49
C PHE A 164 -19.42 6.15 5.57
N LEU A 165 -18.18 6.08 5.09
CA LEU A 165 -16.97 6.20 5.88
C LEU A 165 -16.01 7.16 5.19
N PHE A 166 -15.47 8.10 5.95
CA PHE A 166 -14.38 8.96 5.51
C PHE A 166 -13.13 8.67 6.33
N ALA A 167 -11.97 8.83 5.71
CA ALA A 167 -10.70 8.76 6.40
C ALA A 167 -9.74 9.81 5.85
N VAL A 168 -8.89 10.33 6.73
CA VAL A 168 -7.83 11.29 6.40
C VAL A 168 -6.56 10.80 7.07
N GLY A 169 -5.46 10.79 6.34
CA GLY A 169 -4.18 10.33 6.84
C GLY A 169 -3.03 11.20 6.36
N ALA A 170 -1.93 11.06 7.09
CA ALA A 170 -0.67 11.68 6.77
C ALA A 170 0.45 10.66 6.97
N SER A 171 1.49 10.80 6.16
CA SER A 171 2.67 9.98 6.25
C SER A 171 3.92 10.83 6.10
N LYS A 172 4.93 10.51 6.90
CA LYS A 172 6.25 11.13 6.82
C LYS A 172 7.32 10.06 6.70
N GLN A 173 8.27 10.23 5.79
CA GLN A 173 9.45 9.39 5.75
C GLN A 173 10.38 9.68 6.94
N VAL A 174 10.89 8.63 7.58
CA VAL A 174 11.79 8.72 8.74
C VAL A 174 13.17 8.14 8.44
N VAL A 175 13.26 7.11 7.59
CA VAL A 175 14.54 6.57 7.10
C VAL A 175 14.68 6.91 5.63
N GLU A 176 15.73 7.68 5.29
CA GLU A 176 15.93 8.30 3.97
C GLU A 176 16.84 7.52 3.01
N SER A 177 17.17 6.26 3.27
CA SER A 177 18.05 5.48 2.38
C SER A 177 17.47 5.26 0.97
N TYR A 178 16.15 5.37 0.83
CA TYR A 178 15.45 5.44 -0.45
C TYR A 178 14.29 6.42 -0.32
N SER A 179 14.45 7.65 -0.83
CA SER A 179 13.40 8.67 -0.73
C SER A 179 12.27 8.40 -1.70
N VAL A 180 11.04 8.37 -1.18
CA VAL A 180 9.81 8.28 -2.00
C VAL A 180 9.01 9.58 -1.87
N TYR A 181 8.90 10.11 -0.66
CA TYR A 181 8.32 11.42 -0.35
C TYR A 181 8.82 11.88 1.03
N ASP A 182 8.92 13.19 1.27
CA ASP A 182 9.14 13.72 2.63
C ASP A 182 7.83 13.67 3.43
N TRP A 183 6.78 14.31 2.90
CA TRP A 183 5.42 14.28 3.43
C TRP A 183 4.41 13.84 2.39
N SER A 184 3.41 13.07 2.82
CA SER A 184 2.26 12.68 2.02
C SER A 184 0.99 12.87 2.84
N PHE A 185 -0.02 13.50 2.23
CA PHE A 185 -1.35 13.65 2.80
C PHE A 185 -2.34 12.96 1.87
N TYR A 186 -3.26 12.20 2.45
CA TYR A 186 -4.21 11.41 1.68
C TYR A 186 -5.56 11.33 2.37
N GLY A 187 -6.59 11.04 1.58
CA GLY A 187 -7.96 10.90 2.04
C GLY A 187 -8.65 9.75 1.33
N LYS A 188 -9.61 9.14 2.01
CA LYS A 188 -10.37 7.98 1.53
C LYS A 188 -11.83 8.17 1.84
N LEU A 189 -12.66 7.96 0.82
CA LEU A 189 -14.12 7.93 0.93
C LEU A 189 -14.59 6.53 0.53
N SER A 190 -15.34 5.88 1.41
CA SER A 190 -15.88 4.55 1.17
C SER A 190 -17.40 4.58 1.23
N PHE A 191 -18.01 4.05 0.18
CA PHE A 191 -19.46 3.87 0.05
C PHE A 191 -19.76 2.37 0.03
N ASN A 192 -20.59 1.91 0.97
CA ASN A 192 -21.04 0.52 1.04
C ASN A 192 -22.54 0.46 0.76
N PHE A 193 -22.92 -0.35 -0.23
CA PHE A 193 -24.31 -0.55 -0.67
C PHE A 193 -24.89 -1.83 -0.07
#